data_AF-A0A7L3LAB2-F1
#
_entry.id   AF-A0A7L3LAB2-F1
#
_cell.length_a   1.000
_cell.length_b   1.000
_cell.length_c   1.000
_cell.angle_alpha   90.00
_cell.angle_beta   90.00
_cell.angle_gamma   90.00
#
_symmetry.space_group_name_H-M   'P 1'
#
loop_
_entity.id
_entity.type
_entity.pdbx_description
1 polymer ?
#
loop_
_entity_poly.entity_id
_entity_poly.type
_entity_poly.pdbx_seq_one_letter_code
_entity_poly.pdbx_strand_id
1 'polypeptide(L)'
;VIFFFQLYGYCYQDSNDIPDTLTTITELGSPLEMIQLLQTSWEDRFRICLSLVRLLHYLAHSPLGSVTLLDFRPRQFVIVDGELKVTDLDDASIEETSCTRNSDCFMEFPARNFTLPCSVEGRCQNMNEKRNLYNAYRFFFTYLLPHSAPPSLRPLLDKIVNATGN
;
A
#
# COMPACT_ATOMS: atom_id res chain seq x y z
N VAL A 1 9.42 -10.41 -8.90
CA VAL A 1 9.65 -9.18 -8.10
C VAL A 1 9.26 -9.52 -6.68
N ILE A 2 10.13 -9.27 -5.71
CA ILE A 2 9.84 -9.49 -4.28
C ILE A 2 9.26 -8.17 -3.76
N PHE A 3 8.00 -8.19 -3.35
CA PHE A 3 7.28 -6.99 -2.88
C PHE A 3 7.36 -6.75 -1.37
N PHE A 4 7.92 -7.72 -0.65
CA PHE A 4 7.99 -7.73 0.80
C PHE A 4 9.44 -7.62 1.24
N PHE A 5 9.66 -6.92 2.33
CA PHE A 5 10.97 -6.77 2.93
C PHE A 5 11.48 -8.13 3.42
N GLN A 6 12.69 -8.50 3.02
CA GLN A 6 13.17 -9.87 3.25
C GLN A 6 13.74 -10.04 4.66
N LEU A 7 13.26 -11.03 5.40
CA LEU A 7 13.87 -11.50 6.66
C LEU A 7 14.93 -12.56 6.33
N TYR A 8 16.18 -12.32 6.70
CA TYR A 8 17.29 -13.26 6.53
C TYR A 8 17.47 -14.19 7.73
N GLY A 9 17.12 -13.72 8.93
CA GLY A 9 17.22 -14.52 10.15
C GLY A 9 16.81 -13.73 11.38
N TYR A 10 16.91 -14.36 12.54
CA TYR A 10 16.65 -13.73 13.83
C TYR A 10 17.64 -14.25 14.87
N CYS A 11 17.90 -13.43 15.88
CA CYS A 11 18.65 -13.78 17.08
C CYS A 11 17.71 -13.59 18.27
N TYR A 12 17.60 -14.64 19.09
CA TYR A 12 16.84 -14.62 20.33
C TYR A 12 17.81 -14.76 21.49
N GLN A 13 17.76 -13.81 22.43
CA GLN A 13 18.60 -13.81 23.60
C GLN A 13 17.73 -13.89 24.85
N ASP A 14 17.78 -15.06 25.49
CA ASP A 14 17.20 -15.33 26.80
C ASP A 14 18.32 -15.21 27.84
N SER A 15 18.25 -14.19 28.69
CA SER A 15 19.18 -14.02 29.81
C SER A 15 18.41 -13.52 31.02
N ASN A 16 18.74 -14.04 32.19
CA ASN A 16 18.02 -13.74 33.44
C ASN A 16 17.95 -12.23 33.80
N ASP A 17 18.80 -11.39 33.21
CA ASP A 17 18.91 -9.94 33.51
C ASP A 17 18.32 -9.02 32.43
N ILE A 18 18.00 -9.53 31.23
CA ILE A 18 17.47 -8.74 30.11
C ILE A 18 16.15 -9.37 29.67
N PRO A 19 15.03 -8.62 29.61
CA PRO A 19 13.78 -9.15 29.09
C PRO A 19 13.96 -9.72 27.68
N ASP A 20 13.22 -10.79 27.37
CA ASP A 20 13.23 -11.50 26.09
C ASP A 20 13.44 -10.55 24.91
N THR A 21 14.64 -10.58 24.32
CA THR A 21 15.01 -9.67 23.23
C THR A 21 15.08 -10.47 21.92
N LEU A 22 14.24 -10.09 20.96
CA LEU A 22 14.27 -10.60 19.59
C LEU A 22 14.91 -9.55 18.67
N THR A 23 16.01 -9.93 18.02
CA THR A 23 16.64 -9.12 16.97
C THR A 23 16.44 -9.79 15.62
N THR A 24 15.87 -9.09 14.64
CA THR A 24 15.70 -9.60 13.28
C THR A 24 16.77 -9.05 12.34
N ILE A 25 17.32 -9.92 11.49
CA ILE A 25 18.24 -9.55 10.42
C ILE A 25 17.45 -9.50 9.13
N THR A 26 17.30 -8.31 8.57
CA THR A 26 16.48 -8.08 7.38
C THR A 26 17.33 -7.55 6.22
N GLU A 27 16.72 -7.49 5.05
CA GLU A 27 17.19 -6.69 3.93
C GLU A 27 17.53 -5.26 4.38
N LEU A 28 18.46 -4.60 3.69
CA LEU A 28 18.78 -3.20 3.96
C LEU A 28 17.95 -2.34 3.01
N GLY A 29 17.16 -1.43 3.57
CA GLY A 29 16.39 -0.44 2.82
C GLY A 29 16.38 0.90 3.51
N SER A 30 15.95 1.94 2.80
CA SER A 30 15.72 3.26 3.38
C SER A 30 14.23 3.45 3.69
N PRO A 31 13.88 4.00 4.88
CA PRO A 31 12.51 4.39 5.17
C PRO A 31 11.97 5.39 4.16
N LEU A 32 10.68 5.27 3.84
CA LEU A 32 10.04 6.18 2.90
C LEU A 32 9.69 7.50 3.58
N GLU A 33 10.45 8.56 3.29
CA GLU A 33 10.21 9.91 3.78
C GLU A 33 9.66 10.83 2.68
N MET A 34 8.43 11.34 2.87
CA MET A 34 7.75 12.15 1.84
C MET A 34 8.51 13.42 1.44
N ILE A 35 9.18 14.09 2.39
CA ILE A 35 9.96 15.29 2.09
C ILE A 35 11.13 14.95 1.17
N GLN A 36 11.86 13.87 1.46
CA GLN A 36 12.97 13.41 0.64
C GLN A 36 12.48 12.99 -0.75
N LEU A 37 11.36 12.27 -0.83
CA LEU A 37 10.77 11.87 -2.10
C LEU A 37 10.43 13.04 -3.01
N LEU A 38 9.83 14.10 -2.48
CA LEU A 38 9.47 15.29 -3.28
C LEU A 38 10.69 16.04 -3.82
N GLN A 39 11.87 15.84 -3.23
CA GLN A 39 13.14 16.40 -3.69
C GLN A 39 13.83 15.53 -4.76
N THR A 40 13.40 14.27 -4.93
CA THR A 40 13.92 13.39 -6.00
C THR A 40 13.39 13.77 -7.38
N SER A 41 14.03 13.22 -8.42
CA SER A 41 13.59 13.45 -9.79
C SER A 41 12.13 12.98 -9.98
N TRP A 42 11.45 13.56 -10.96
CA TRP A 42 10.09 13.09 -11.29
C TRP A 42 10.11 11.63 -11.75
N GLU A 43 11.16 11.20 -12.46
CA GLU A 43 11.31 9.83 -12.92
C GLU A 43 11.41 8.84 -11.75
N ASP A 44 12.19 9.16 -10.71
CA ASP A 44 12.32 8.30 -9.53
C ASP A 44 10.99 8.16 -8.79
N ARG A 45 10.27 9.28 -8.61
CA ARG A 45 8.91 9.26 -8.04
C ARG A 45 7.95 8.43 -8.87
N PHE A 46 8.03 8.53 -10.19
CA PHE A 46 7.22 7.71 -11.09
C PHE A 46 7.55 6.21 -10.97
N ARG A 47 8.83 5.84 -10.86
CA ARG A 47 9.26 4.45 -10.62
C ARG A 47 8.70 3.91 -9.30
N ILE A 48 8.71 4.72 -8.24
CA ILE A 48 8.14 4.36 -6.94
C ILE A 48 6.62 4.15 -7.05
N CYS A 49 5.89 5.06 -7.72
CA CYS A 49 4.46 4.88 -7.95
C CYS A 49 4.15 3.63 -8.79
N LEU A 50 4.98 3.33 -9.81
CA LEU A 50 4.84 2.12 -10.61
C LEU A 50 5.07 0.86 -9.77
N SER A 51 6.09 0.87 -8.91
CA SER A 51 6.38 -0.21 -7.95
C SER A 51 5.18 -0.45 -7.02
N LEU A 52 4.61 0.63 -6.48
CA LEU A 52 3.40 0.58 -5.64
C LEU A 52 2.19 0.01 -6.41
N VAL A 53 1.95 0.41 -7.66
CA VAL A 53 0.86 -0.14 -8.47
C VAL A 53 1.04 -1.63 -8.72
N ARG A 54 2.28 -2.10 -8.96
CA ARG A 54 2.57 -3.52 -9.12
C ARG A 54 2.28 -4.31 -7.86
N LEU A 55 2.64 -3.76 -6.69
CA LEU A 55 2.28 -4.35 -5.39
C LEU A 55 0.76 -4.39 -5.21
N LEU A 56 0.05 -3.29 -5.44
CA LEU A 56 -1.41 -3.23 -5.31
C LEU A 56 -2.10 -4.28 -6.21
N HIS A 57 -1.63 -4.40 -7.46
CA HIS A 57 -2.12 -5.41 -8.38
C HIS A 57 -1.86 -6.83 -7.86
N TYR A 58 -0.68 -7.09 -7.29
CA TYR A 58 -0.36 -8.37 -6.67
C TYR A 58 -1.28 -8.68 -5.47
N LEU A 59 -1.55 -7.69 -4.60
CA LEU A 59 -2.44 -7.86 -3.45
C LEU A 59 -3.88 -8.13 -3.87
N ALA A 60 -4.38 -7.44 -4.90
CA ALA A 60 -5.73 -7.63 -5.43
C ALA A 60 -5.94 -9.02 -6.07
N HIS A 61 -4.88 -9.57 -6.69
CA HIS A 61 -4.91 -10.86 -7.40
C HIS A 61 -4.13 -11.96 -6.67
N SER A 62 -3.98 -11.84 -5.36
CA SER A 62 -3.29 -12.85 -4.55
C SER A 62 -4.00 -14.20 -4.64
N PRO A 63 -3.26 -15.33 -4.69
CA PRO A 63 -3.86 -16.66 -4.74
C PRO A 63 -4.67 -17.02 -3.49
N LEU A 64 -4.52 -16.25 -2.40
CA LEU A 64 -5.27 -16.41 -1.15
C LEU A 64 -6.57 -15.58 -1.12
N GLY A 65 -6.85 -14.81 -2.15
CA GLY A 65 -7.90 -13.78 -2.18
C GLY A 65 -7.33 -12.37 -2.07
N SER A 66 -8.17 -11.36 -2.33
CA SER A 66 -7.78 -9.95 -2.31
C SER A 66 -7.31 -9.54 -0.91
N VAL A 67 -6.06 -9.10 -0.81
CA VAL A 67 -5.42 -8.73 0.45
C VAL A 67 -5.61 -7.24 0.72
N THR A 68 -6.12 -6.86 1.89
CA THR A 68 -6.07 -5.48 2.39
C THR A 68 -4.91 -5.28 3.37
N LEU A 69 -4.25 -4.13 3.30
CA LEU A 69 -3.32 -3.67 4.33
C LEU A 69 -4.08 -2.75 5.29
N LEU A 70 -4.35 -3.22 6.51
CA LEU A 70 -5.13 -2.50 7.50
C LEU A 70 -4.40 -1.24 7.97
N ASP A 71 -3.08 -1.32 8.12
CA ASP A 71 -2.21 -0.18 8.42
C ASP A 71 -1.48 0.38 7.20
N PHE A 72 -2.22 0.73 6.14
CA PHE A 72 -1.61 1.36 4.97
C PHE A 72 -1.12 2.78 5.30
N ARG A 73 0.16 2.95 5.65
CA ARG A 73 0.80 4.25 5.91
C ARG A 73 2.17 4.32 5.26
N PRO A 74 2.68 5.50 4.86
CA PRO A 74 4.01 5.65 4.27
C PRO A 74 5.16 4.99 5.07
N ARG A 75 5.06 4.98 6.41
CA ARG A 75 6.06 4.37 7.29
C ARG A 75 6.14 2.83 7.19
N GLN A 76 5.12 2.18 6.63
CA GLN A 76 5.11 0.73 6.41
C GLN A 76 5.80 0.32 5.09
N PHE A 77 6.46 1.28 4.44
CA PHE A 77 7.16 1.06 3.19
C PHE A 77 8.62 1.48 3.31
N VAL A 78 9.46 0.71 2.63
CA VAL A 78 10.89 0.98 2.47
C VAL A 78 11.25 0.95 0.99
N ILE A 79 12.33 1.64 0.65
CA ILE A 79 12.92 1.59 -0.68
C ILE A 79 14.15 0.70 -0.61
N VAL A 80 14.18 -0.30 -1.50
CA VAL A 80 15.33 -1.18 -1.71
C VAL A 80 15.63 -1.17 -3.20
N ASP A 81 16.83 -0.75 -3.58
CA ASP A 81 17.28 -0.69 -4.97
C ASP A 81 16.32 0.05 -5.92
N GLY A 82 15.66 1.10 -5.41
CA GLY A 82 14.70 1.92 -6.17
C GLY A 82 13.28 1.34 -6.29
N GLU A 83 13.03 0.18 -5.68
CA GLU A 83 11.72 -0.45 -5.62
C GLU A 83 11.10 -0.31 -4.23
N LEU A 84 9.78 -0.14 -4.20
CA LEU A 84 9.02 0.01 -2.97
C LEU A 84 8.60 -1.36 -2.45
N LYS A 85 8.88 -1.62 -1.17
CA LYS A 85 8.53 -2.86 -0.48
C LYS A 85 7.78 -2.59 0.81
N VAL A 86 6.87 -3.50 1.17
CA VAL A 86 6.15 -3.46 2.46
C VAL A 86 7.01 -4.12 3.52
N THR A 87 7.15 -3.46 4.68
CA THR A 87 7.92 -3.99 5.81
C THR A 87 7.08 -4.81 6.79
N ASP A 88 5.80 -4.47 6.92
CA ASP A 88 4.94 -5.01 7.98
C ASP A 88 3.68 -5.65 7.39
N LEU A 89 3.44 -6.91 7.73
CA LEU A 89 2.35 -7.73 7.18
C LEU A 89 1.48 -8.36 8.25
N ASP A 90 1.76 -8.13 9.53
CA ASP A 90 0.89 -8.60 10.62
C ASP A 90 -0.51 -7.95 10.55
N ASP A 91 -0.59 -6.75 9.97
CA ASP A 91 -1.80 -6.00 9.68
C ASP A 91 -2.40 -6.27 8.28
N ALA A 92 -2.09 -7.42 7.65
CA ALA A 92 -2.69 -7.82 6.37
C ALA A 92 -3.85 -8.81 6.56
N SER A 93 -4.94 -8.64 5.80
CA SER A 93 -6.11 -9.54 5.84
C SER A 93 -6.60 -9.88 4.44
N ILE A 94 -7.04 -11.13 4.27
CA ILE A 94 -7.72 -11.62 3.05
C ILE A 94 -9.25 -11.61 3.18
N GLU A 95 -9.78 -11.30 4.37
CA GLU A 95 -11.22 -11.37 4.61
C GLU A 95 -11.93 -10.16 4.00
N GLU A 96 -12.90 -10.43 3.13
CA GLU A 96 -13.84 -9.40 2.66
C GLU A 96 -14.99 -9.23 3.65
N THR A 97 -15.44 -8.00 3.85
CA THR A 97 -16.52 -7.67 4.80
C THR A 97 -17.82 -8.39 4.41
N SER A 98 -18.45 -9.08 5.38
CA SER A 98 -19.77 -9.69 5.18
C SER A 98 -20.86 -8.62 5.06
N CYS A 99 -21.85 -8.85 4.19
CA CYS A 99 -22.92 -7.90 3.93
C CYS A 99 -24.25 -8.59 3.59
N THR A 100 -25.33 -7.85 3.79
CA THR A 100 -26.69 -8.19 3.34
C THR A 100 -27.23 -7.17 2.34
N ARG A 101 -26.73 -5.93 2.40
CA ARG A 101 -27.11 -4.81 1.53
C ARG A 101 -25.87 -3.99 1.18
N ASN A 102 -25.94 -3.20 0.12
CA ASN A 102 -24.82 -2.34 -0.29
C ASN A 102 -24.42 -1.33 0.80
N SER A 103 -25.36 -0.89 1.65
CA SER A 103 -25.06 0.01 2.77
C SER A 103 -24.07 -0.57 3.78
N ASP A 104 -23.99 -1.90 3.88
CA ASP A 104 -23.08 -2.60 4.79
C ASP A 104 -21.62 -2.51 4.26
N CYS A 105 -21.47 -2.22 2.96
CA CYS A 105 -20.19 -2.06 2.25
C CYS A 105 -19.77 -0.60 2.15
N PHE A 106 -20.06 0.19 3.19
CA PHE A 106 -19.67 1.58 3.28
C PHE A 106 -18.22 1.70 3.75
N MET A 107 -17.45 2.57 3.09
CA MET A 107 -16.10 2.94 3.47
C MET A 107 -16.02 4.45 3.67
N GLU A 108 -15.59 4.83 4.86
CA GLU A 108 -15.34 6.21 5.22
C GLU A 108 -13.86 6.54 5.06
N PHE A 109 -13.58 7.63 4.34
CA PHE A 109 -12.26 8.26 4.36
C PHE A 109 -12.40 9.76 4.60
N PRO A 110 -11.36 10.43 5.14
CA PRO A 110 -11.47 11.84 5.54
C PRO A 110 -11.96 12.81 4.46
N ALA A 111 -11.68 12.52 3.18
CA ALA A 111 -12.05 13.38 2.05
C ALA A 111 -13.13 12.79 1.15
N ARG A 112 -13.48 11.51 1.30
CA ARG A 112 -14.41 10.83 0.39
C ARG A 112 -14.94 9.53 0.98
N ASN A 113 -16.19 9.24 0.70
CA ASN A 113 -16.82 7.98 1.07
C ASN A 113 -17.15 7.15 -0.15
N PHE A 114 -17.18 5.84 0.02
CA PHE A 114 -17.53 4.89 -1.01
C PHE A 114 -18.54 3.90 -0.47
N THR A 115 -19.46 3.47 -1.33
CA THR A 115 -20.37 2.36 -1.03
C THR A 115 -20.24 1.37 -2.16
N LEU A 116 -19.82 0.14 -1.84
CA LEU A 116 -19.62 -0.92 -2.81
C LEU A 116 -20.84 -1.85 -2.89
N PRO A 117 -21.02 -2.58 -4.00
CA PRO A 117 -22.09 -3.57 -4.08
C PRO A 117 -21.82 -4.76 -3.16
N CYS A 118 -22.87 -5.24 -2.50
CA CYS A 118 -22.87 -6.52 -1.81
C CYS A 118 -23.07 -7.66 -2.82
N SER A 119 -22.20 -8.66 -2.80
CA SER A 119 -22.32 -9.83 -3.68
C SER A 119 -23.46 -10.76 -3.26
N VAL A 120 -23.86 -11.64 -4.18
CA VAL A 120 -24.82 -12.72 -3.91
C VAL A 120 -24.34 -13.71 -2.85
N GLU A 121 -23.03 -13.78 -2.62
CA GLU A 121 -22.38 -14.61 -1.59
C GLU A 121 -22.36 -13.93 -0.21
N GLY A 122 -22.95 -12.73 -0.10
CA GLY A 122 -23.01 -11.97 1.16
C GLY A 122 -21.66 -11.34 1.53
N ARG A 123 -20.84 -10.96 0.55
CA ARG A 123 -19.54 -10.29 0.74
C ARG A 123 -19.46 -8.99 -0.05
N CYS A 124 -18.85 -7.95 0.51
CA CYS A 124 -18.60 -6.69 -0.19
C CYS A 124 -17.61 -6.92 -1.34
N GLN A 125 -17.99 -6.54 -2.55
CA GLN A 125 -17.16 -6.82 -3.72
C GLN A 125 -15.97 -5.86 -3.79
N ASN A 126 -14.75 -6.42 -3.85
CA ASN A 126 -13.49 -5.69 -4.05
C ASN A 126 -13.23 -4.59 -3.01
N MET A 127 -13.71 -4.77 -1.76
CA MET A 127 -13.56 -3.76 -0.72
C MET A 127 -12.09 -3.64 -0.29
N ASN A 128 -11.38 -4.76 -0.25
CA ASN A 128 -9.95 -4.81 0.06
C ASN A 128 -9.11 -4.06 -0.98
N GLU A 129 -9.36 -4.33 -2.26
CA GLU A 129 -8.68 -3.64 -3.38
C GLU A 129 -8.95 -2.13 -3.34
N LYS A 130 -10.23 -1.75 -3.23
CA LYS A 130 -10.63 -0.33 -3.20
C LYS A 130 -9.99 0.42 -2.03
N ARG A 131 -9.90 -0.21 -0.86
CA ARG A 131 -9.25 0.38 0.32
C ARG A 131 -7.77 0.63 0.10
N ASN A 132 -7.05 -0.37 -0.40
CA ASN A 132 -5.62 -0.22 -0.69
C ASN A 132 -5.38 0.84 -1.79
N LEU A 133 -6.17 0.81 -2.85
CA LEU A 133 -6.04 1.74 -3.98
C LEU A 133 -6.29 3.18 -3.55
N TYR A 134 -7.34 3.43 -2.76
CA TYR A 134 -7.62 4.79 -2.27
C TYR A 134 -6.58 5.27 -1.26
N ASN A 135 -6.03 4.37 -0.42
CA ASN A 135 -4.91 4.70 0.46
C ASN A 135 -3.65 5.07 -0.34
N ALA A 136 -3.34 4.32 -1.41
CA ALA A 136 -2.25 4.66 -2.32
C ALA A 136 -2.47 6.03 -3.00
N TYR A 137 -3.70 6.29 -3.45
CA TYR A 137 -4.09 7.59 -3.98
C TYR A 137 -3.80 8.71 -2.98
N ARG A 138 -4.36 8.64 -1.77
CA ARG A 138 -4.31 9.74 -0.80
C ARG A 138 -2.93 9.99 -0.21
N PHE A 139 -2.08 8.97 -0.09
CA PHE A 139 -0.75 9.10 0.50
C PHE A 139 0.36 9.31 -0.52
N PHE A 140 0.21 8.79 -1.73
CA PHE A 140 1.29 8.77 -2.72
C PHE A 140 0.88 9.48 -4.01
N PHE A 141 -0.15 9.00 -4.71
CA PHE A 141 -0.38 9.41 -6.11
C PHE A 141 -0.73 10.89 -6.26
N THR A 142 -1.49 11.48 -5.33
CA THR A 142 -1.82 12.92 -5.35
C THR A 142 -0.61 13.82 -5.24
N TYR A 143 0.47 13.36 -4.58
CA TYR A 143 1.67 14.16 -4.34
C TYR A 143 2.80 13.83 -5.31
N LEU A 144 3.05 12.55 -5.56
CA LEU A 144 4.23 12.10 -6.28
C LEU A 144 4.07 12.23 -7.79
N LEU A 145 2.89 11.94 -8.34
CA LEU A 145 2.67 11.93 -9.80
C LEU A 145 2.61 13.34 -10.40
N PRO A 146 1.81 14.31 -9.90
CA PRO A 146 1.59 15.58 -10.60
C PRO A 146 2.72 16.59 -10.38
N HIS A 147 3.37 16.55 -9.22
CA HIS A 147 4.38 17.55 -8.83
C HIS A 147 5.57 17.52 -9.79
N SER A 148 5.88 18.66 -10.42
CA SER A 148 6.94 18.82 -11.43
C SER A 148 6.93 17.80 -12.59
N ALA A 149 5.75 17.24 -12.91
CA ALA A 149 5.59 16.33 -14.04
C ALA A 149 5.82 17.04 -15.39
N PRO A 150 6.43 16.34 -16.38
CA PRO A 150 6.54 16.84 -17.75
C PRO A 150 5.17 17.25 -18.32
N PRO A 151 5.05 18.44 -18.95
CA PRO A 151 3.76 18.94 -19.44
C PRO A 151 3.03 17.97 -20.38
N SER A 152 3.76 17.24 -21.22
CA SER A 152 3.21 16.25 -22.15
C SER A 152 2.52 15.06 -21.48
N LEU A 153 2.88 14.74 -20.23
CA LEU A 153 2.33 13.60 -19.49
C LEU A 153 1.18 13.99 -18.56
N ARG A 154 1.02 15.28 -18.22
CA ARG A 154 -0.01 15.75 -17.28
C ARG A 154 -1.42 15.24 -17.60
N PRO A 155 -1.91 15.28 -18.86
CA PRO A 155 -3.26 14.78 -19.16
C PRO A 155 -3.46 13.29 -18.86
N LEU A 156 -2.40 12.48 -18.97
CA LEU A 156 -2.43 11.07 -18.62
C LEU A 156 -2.41 10.88 -17.10
N LEU A 157 -1.55 11.63 -16.40
CA LEU A 157 -1.44 11.56 -14.94
C LEU A 157 -2.72 12.01 -14.26
N ASP A 158 -3.38 13.06 -14.76
CA ASP A 158 -4.66 13.52 -14.24
C ASP A 158 -5.74 12.44 -14.39
N LYS A 159 -5.75 11.70 -15.52
CA LYS A 159 -6.66 10.55 -15.69
C LYS A 159 -6.37 9.45 -14.66
N ILE A 160 -5.11 9.13 -14.41
CA ILE A 160 -4.71 8.11 -13.43
C ILE A 160 -5.11 8.52 -12.01
N VAL A 161 -4.77 9.74 -11.61
CA VAL A 161 -5.07 10.28 -10.27
C VAL A 161 -6.58 10.36 -10.05
N ASN A 162 -7.34 10.79 -11.07
CA ASN A 162 -8.80 10.83 -10.98
C ASN A 162 -9.43 9.43 -10.93
N ALA A 163 -8.92 8.48 -11.73
CA ALA A 163 -9.43 7.12 -11.74
C ALA A 163 -9.17 6.38 -10.42
N THR A 164 -8.05 6.66 -9.76
CA THR A 164 -7.67 6.04 -8.47
C THR A 164 -8.36 6.69 -7.26
N GLY A 165 -8.67 7.98 -7.34
CA GLY A 165 -9.40 8.71 -6.29
C GLY A 165 -10.92 8.56 -6.35
N ASN A 166 -11.47 8.01 -7.44
CA ASN A 166 -12.90 7.78 -7.68
C ASN A 166 -13.30 6.34 -7.39
#